data_AF-A0AAN6J015-F1
#
_entry.id   AF-A0AAN6J015-F1
#
_cell.length_a   1.000
_cell.length_b   1.000
_cell.length_c   1.000
_cell.angle_alpha   90.00
_cell.angle_beta   90.00
_cell.angle_gamma   90.00
#
_symmetry.space_group_name_H-M   'P 1'
#
loop_
_entity.id
_entity.type
_entity.pdbx_description
1 polymer ?
#
loop_
_entity_poly.entity_id
_entity_poly.type
_entity_poly.pdbx_seq_one_letter_code
_entity_poly.pdbx_strand_id
1 'polypeptide(L)'
;MGRQQWNTADIIVIREPDHFVAVGSELVFDRSEPPARPLHLHARQDSASSLPTGIPAPTSSNQSAASSTTSGPLSTDTPTQTTALPSPFDSTLGNNFTTQSCPNFFQSFLSNTTFQHCLPLSLLLQRQLTVDPQTSNGFFATAKSKVLLSQTLDVSCKANFTICAPLMASLAQQLQLPANCASDFAMQNPTVLQAYNGLIAYPPLYHAGCLTDTGGQYCVANAMTNASSPTSSYIYYLPLGLQLPNGTKPACNMCLQNTMAIFATAAGNSSVPLSGDYTSAAQQVDAGCGTQFAEASVENGSSSSLLGSRSLYGFLMMGFLVTWLLA
;
A
#
# COMPACT_ATOMS: atom_id res chain seq x y z
N MET A 1 -33.33 60.64 7.37
CA MET A 1 -32.86 60.06 8.65
C MET A 1 -33.57 58.72 8.85
N GLY A 2 -32.84 57.63 9.11
CA GLY A 2 -33.36 56.44 9.79
C GLY A 2 -34.02 55.31 8.98
N ARG A 3 -33.26 54.22 8.78
CA ARG A 3 -33.64 52.81 8.47
C ARG A 3 -34.82 52.28 9.32
N GLN A 4 -35.54 51.18 9.05
CA GLN A 4 -35.67 50.12 8.03
C GLN A 4 -36.88 49.26 8.48
N GLN A 5 -37.73 48.80 7.56
CA GLN A 5 -38.24 47.41 7.57
C GLN A 5 -39.02 47.17 6.27
N TRP A 6 -38.39 46.48 5.32
CA TRP A 6 -39.03 46.07 4.08
C TRP A 6 -39.63 44.69 4.26
N ASN A 7 -40.95 44.63 4.19
CA ASN A 7 -41.75 43.42 4.10
C ASN A 7 -42.34 43.41 2.69
N THR A 8 -41.87 42.56 1.78
CA THR A 8 -42.63 42.13 0.60
C THR A 8 -41.98 40.92 -0.04
N ALA A 9 -42.82 39.91 -0.25
CA ALA A 9 -42.55 38.72 -1.04
C ALA A 9 -42.37 39.06 -2.52
N ASP A 10 -41.49 38.33 -3.21
CA ASP A 10 -41.68 37.85 -4.59
C ASP A 10 -40.59 36.81 -4.90
N ILE A 11 -40.98 35.54 -4.96
CA ILE A 11 -40.09 34.43 -5.36
C ILE A 11 -40.19 34.29 -6.89
N ILE A 12 -39.15 34.76 -7.57
CA ILE A 12 -38.88 34.46 -8.98
C ILE A 12 -38.20 33.09 -9.01
N VAL A 13 -38.86 32.12 -9.66
CA VAL A 13 -38.26 30.81 -9.97
C VAL A 13 -37.26 30.99 -11.11
N ILE A 14 -35.96 30.91 -10.79
CA ILE A 14 -34.90 30.72 -11.78
C ILE A 14 -34.33 29.32 -11.60
N ARG A 15 -34.33 28.58 -12.69
CA ARG A 15 -33.96 27.18 -12.85
C ARG A 15 -32.55 27.13 -13.44
N GLU A 16 -31.55 26.60 -12.73
CA GLU A 16 -30.28 26.05 -13.25
C GLU A 16 -29.52 25.31 -12.12
N PRO A 17 -28.58 24.38 -12.44
CA PRO A 17 -28.45 23.10 -11.73
C PRO A 17 -27.28 23.00 -10.74
N ASP A 18 -27.60 22.41 -9.59
CA ASP A 18 -26.78 21.59 -8.69
C ASP A 18 -25.40 22.10 -8.24
N HIS A 19 -25.41 23.16 -7.42
CA HIS A 19 -24.56 23.26 -6.23
C HIS A 19 -25.37 22.79 -5.01
N PHE A 20 -25.01 21.67 -4.40
CA PHE A 20 -25.57 21.26 -3.11
C PHE A 20 -24.94 22.08 -1.97
N VAL A 21 -25.66 23.08 -1.48
CA VAL A 21 -25.43 23.70 -0.17
C VAL A 21 -26.38 23.02 0.83
N ALA A 22 -25.83 22.29 1.79
CA ALA A 22 -26.60 21.66 2.85
C ALA A 22 -27.00 22.72 3.89
N VAL A 23 -28.31 23.00 4.00
CA VAL A 23 -28.94 23.65 5.14
C VAL A 23 -30.15 22.82 5.53
N GLY A 24 -30.21 22.40 6.80
CA GLY A 24 -31.45 21.94 7.42
C GLY A 24 -31.68 20.42 7.37
N SER A 25 -31.67 19.83 8.56
CA SER A 25 -31.82 18.42 8.88
C SER A 25 -33.27 17.90 8.74
N GLU A 26 -33.49 16.96 7.81
CA GLU A 26 -34.46 15.87 7.98
C GLU A 26 -34.07 14.73 7.02
N LEU A 27 -33.48 13.64 7.55
CA LEU A 27 -33.20 12.43 6.76
C LEU A 27 -34.51 11.65 6.61
N VAL A 28 -35.22 11.88 5.52
CA VAL A 28 -36.36 11.03 5.12
C VAL A 28 -35.80 9.71 4.61
N PHE A 29 -35.93 8.65 5.41
CA PHE A 29 -35.59 7.29 5.01
C PHE A 29 -36.65 6.75 4.04
N ASP A 30 -36.27 6.59 2.78
CA ASP A 30 -37.07 5.85 1.80
C ASP A 30 -37.13 4.36 2.21
N ARG A 31 -38.34 3.87 2.48
CA ARG A 31 -38.64 2.48 2.86
C ARG A 31 -39.20 1.66 1.69
N SER A 32 -39.02 2.13 0.45
CA SER A 32 -39.48 1.39 -0.73
C SER A 32 -38.68 0.10 -0.90
N GLU A 33 -39.40 -1.02 -1.00
CA GLU A 33 -38.84 -2.34 -1.28
C GLU A 33 -38.16 -2.34 -2.67
N PRO A 34 -36.89 -2.77 -2.80
CA PRO A 34 -36.24 -2.80 -4.10
C PRO A 34 -36.93 -3.80 -5.04
N PRO A 35 -37.13 -3.47 -6.33
CA PRO A 35 -37.80 -4.38 -7.27
C PRO A 35 -37.00 -5.68 -7.44
N ALA A 36 -37.65 -6.80 -7.12
CA ALA A 36 -37.08 -8.13 -7.25
C ALA A 36 -36.69 -8.41 -8.72
N ARG A 37 -35.39 -8.58 -8.98
CA ARG A 37 -34.90 -9.06 -10.29
C ARG A 37 -34.92 -10.60 -10.30
N PRO A 38 -35.55 -11.24 -11.30
CA PRO A 38 -35.53 -12.69 -11.41
C PRO A 38 -34.14 -13.15 -11.86
N LEU A 39 -33.43 -13.85 -10.97
CA LEU A 39 -32.20 -14.59 -11.30
C LEU A 39 -32.58 -15.90 -12.00
N HIS A 40 -32.47 -15.94 -13.32
CA HIS A 40 -32.67 -17.16 -14.11
C HIS A 40 -31.33 -17.92 -14.23
N LEU A 41 -31.09 -18.85 -13.30
CA LEU A 41 -29.94 -19.75 -13.32
C LEU A 41 -30.17 -20.85 -14.38
N HIS A 42 -29.46 -20.81 -15.51
CA HIS A 42 -29.50 -21.90 -16.49
C HIS A 42 -28.53 -23.02 -16.07
N ALA A 43 -29.09 -24.10 -15.52
CA ALA A 43 -28.41 -25.38 -15.38
C ALA A 43 -28.33 -26.07 -16.76
N ARG A 44 -27.13 -26.53 -17.17
CA ARG A 44 -26.98 -27.46 -18.30
C ARG A 44 -27.03 -28.89 -17.77
N GLN A 45 -28.01 -29.65 -18.22
CA GLN A 45 -28.11 -31.11 -18.08
C GLN A 45 -27.87 -31.76 -19.45
N ASP A 46 -27.09 -32.85 -19.45
CA ASP A 46 -26.78 -33.74 -20.57
C ASP A 46 -28.00 -34.50 -21.10
N SER A 47 -28.05 -34.75 -22.43
CA SER A 47 -28.14 -36.10 -23.04
C SER A 47 -28.46 -36.12 -24.55
N ALA A 48 -27.56 -36.75 -25.29
CA ALA A 48 -27.69 -37.72 -26.40
C ALA A 48 -28.64 -37.51 -27.61
N SER A 49 -28.07 -37.67 -28.83
CA SER A 49 -28.67 -38.50 -29.91
C SER A 49 -27.65 -38.95 -31.00
N SER A 50 -27.30 -40.25 -30.96
CA SER A 50 -27.14 -41.27 -32.02
C SER A 50 -26.40 -41.08 -33.39
N LEU A 51 -25.27 -41.82 -33.53
CA LEU A 51 -24.83 -42.86 -34.53
C LEU A 51 -24.88 -42.64 -36.07
N PRO A 52 -24.07 -43.35 -36.93
CA PRO A 52 -23.61 -44.76 -36.79
C PRO A 52 -22.17 -45.20 -37.24
N THR A 53 -21.76 -46.33 -36.64
CA THR A 53 -21.08 -47.57 -37.14
C THR A 53 -19.77 -47.57 -37.97
N GLY A 54 -18.76 -48.28 -37.44
CA GLY A 54 -17.71 -48.98 -38.20
C GLY A 54 -16.65 -49.66 -37.31
N ILE A 55 -16.60 -51.01 -37.31
CA ILE A 55 -15.56 -51.86 -36.68
C ILE A 55 -14.80 -52.57 -37.83
N PRO A 56 -13.48 -52.85 -37.72
CA PRO A 56 -13.06 -54.23 -37.45
C PRO A 56 -11.90 -54.41 -36.44
N ALA A 57 -11.79 -55.66 -35.96
CA ALA A 57 -10.97 -56.25 -34.88
C ALA A 57 -9.50 -56.60 -35.27
N PRO A 58 -8.81 -57.60 -34.64
CA PRO A 58 -8.17 -57.66 -33.31
C PRO A 58 -6.68 -58.10 -33.35
N THR A 59 -5.93 -58.05 -32.24
CA THR A 59 -4.97 -59.12 -31.84
C THR A 59 -4.47 -58.97 -30.41
N SER A 60 -4.48 -60.07 -29.66
CA SER A 60 -3.88 -60.24 -28.33
C SER A 60 -2.56 -61.00 -28.45
N SER A 61 -1.57 -60.62 -27.63
CA SER A 61 -0.48 -61.51 -27.23
C SER A 61 -0.07 -61.20 -25.79
N ASN A 62 -0.22 -62.22 -24.94
CA ASN A 62 0.28 -62.26 -23.56
C ASN A 62 1.79 -62.53 -23.56
N GLN A 63 2.53 -61.89 -22.64
CA GLN A 63 3.71 -62.47 -22.00
C GLN A 63 4.04 -61.78 -20.67
N SER A 64 4.58 -62.57 -19.74
CA SER A 64 4.40 -62.48 -18.29
C SER A 64 5.41 -61.63 -17.50
N ALA A 65 4.92 -61.12 -16.35
CA ALA A 65 5.54 -60.86 -15.03
C ALA A 65 7.05 -60.60 -14.87
N ALA A 66 7.39 -59.46 -14.24
CA ALA A 66 8.39 -59.37 -13.17
C ALA A 66 8.13 -58.14 -12.27
N SER A 67 8.10 -58.39 -10.96
CA SER A 67 7.98 -57.41 -9.89
C SER A 67 9.22 -56.51 -9.79
N SER A 68 9.02 -55.20 -9.57
CA SER A 68 10.01 -54.38 -8.85
C SER A 68 9.32 -53.23 -8.12
N THR A 69 9.50 -53.24 -6.81
CA THR A 69 9.15 -52.19 -5.84
C THR A 69 9.93 -50.91 -6.13
N THR A 70 9.26 -49.79 -6.37
CA THR A 70 9.85 -48.46 -6.15
C THR A 70 8.76 -47.48 -5.69
N SER A 71 9.07 -46.82 -4.59
CA SER A 71 8.29 -45.84 -3.86
C SER A 71 7.81 -44.71 -4.76
N GLY A 72 6.51 -44.43 -4.77
CA GLY A 72 5.96 -43.24 -5.42
C GLY A 72 6.34 -41.99 -4.61
N PRO A 73 7.03 -40.99 -5.18
CA PRO A 73 7.10 -39.69 -4.55
C PRO A 73 5.75 -38.98 -4.71
N LEU A 74 5.30 -38.45 -3.58
CA LEU A 74 4.32 -37.38 -3.43
C LEU A 74 4.35 -36.43 -4.64
N SER A 75 3.18 -36.12 -5.19
CA SER A 75 3.00 -35.05 -6.18
C SER A 75 3.54 -33.75 -5.62
N THR A 76 4.78 -33.41 -5.99
CA THR A 76 5.32 -32.06 -5.90
C THR A 76 4.58 -31.23 -6.95
N ASP A 77 3.61 -30.46 -6.46
CA ASP A 77 2.97 -29.41 -7.24
C ASP A 77 4.06 -28.45 -7.71
N THR A 78 4.36 -28.53 -9.00
CA THR A 78 5.34 -27.66 -9.65
C THR A 78 4.60 -26.37 -9.96
N PRO A 79 5.03 -25.19 -9.48
CA PRO A 79 4.34 -23.95 -9.80
C PRO A 79 4.68 -23.56 -11.25
N THR A 80 3.96 -24.10 -12.22
CA THR A 80 3.97 -23.68 -13.63
C THR A 80 2.99 -22.54 -13.91
N GLN A 81 2.77 -21.68 -12.91
CA GLN A 81 2.13 -20.39 -13.13
C GLN A 81 3.11 -19.30 -12.74
N THR A 82 3.89 -18.84 -13.72
CA THR A 82 4.62 -17.57 -13.64
C THR A 82 3.56 -16.46 -13.53
N THR A 83 3.03 -16.26 -12.32
CA THR A 83 2.15 -15.14 -12.03
C THR A 83 3.03 -13.91 -12.19
N ALA A 84 2.80 -13.13 -13.24
CA ALA A 84 3.58 -11.93 -13.51
C ALA A 84 3.56 -11.05 -12.26
N LEU A 85 4.73 -10.57 -11.84
CA LEU A 85 4.82 -9.65 -10.71
C LEU A 85 3.99 -8.39 -11.01
N PRO A 86 3.30 -7.82 -10.01
CA PRO A 86 2.53 -6.60 -10.22
C PRO A 86 3.47 -5.45 -10.58
N SER A 87 3.05 -4.61 -11.53
CA SER A 87 3.74 -3.34 -11.82
C SER A 87 2.90 -2.18 -11.30
N PRO A 88 3.53 -1.11 -10.77
CA PRO A 88 2.84 0.16 -10.62
C PRO A 88 2.20 0.59 -11.94
N PHE A 89 0.99 1.13 -11.87
CA PHE A 89 0.26 1.64 -13.03
C PHE A 89 0.13 0.60 -14.17
N ASP A 90 -0.17 -0.65 -13.82
CA ASP A 90 -0.33 -1.78 -14.77
C ASP A 90 -1.51 -1.61 -15.74
N SER A 91 -2.50 -0.80 -15.37
CA SER A 91 -3.60 -0.37 -16.23
C SER A 91 -3.25 0.86 -17.05
N THR A 92 -3.99 1.11 -18.13
CA THR A 92 -3.91 2.37 -18.88
C THR A 92 -4.00 3.58 -17.93
N LEU A 93 -3.04 4.50 -18.01
CA LEU A 93 -2.90 5.69 -17.14
C LEU A 93 -4.09 6.67 -17.18
N GLY A 94 -5.08 6.41 -18.02
CA GLY A 94 -6.18 7.31 -18.36
C GLY A 94 -5.77 8.34 -19.41
N ASN A 95 -6.75 9.14 -19.84
CA ASN A 95 -6.56 10.20 -20.85
C ASN A 95 -6.70 11.61 -20.25
N ASN A 96 -6.76 11.72 -18.91
CA ASN A 96 -6.95 12.99 -18.22
C ASN A 96 -5.58 13.61 -17.90
N PHE A 97 -4.86 14.04 -18.94
CA PHE A 97 -3.60 14.78 -18.79
C PHE A 97 -3.66 16.07 -19.61
N THR A 98 -3.09 17.14 -19.08
CA THR A 98 -3.09 18.47 -19.68
C THR A 98 -2.21 18.51 -20.92
N THR A 99 -1.08 17.81 -20.87
CA THR A 99 -0.06 17.78 -21.91
C THR A 99 0.45 16.35 -22.11
N GLN A 100 0.97 16.06 -23.30
CA GLN A 100 1.55 14.75 -23.62
C GLN A 100 2.86 14.48 -22.86
N SER A 101 3.51 15.52 -22.31
CA SER A 101 4.76 15.38 -21.54
C SER A 101 4.61 14.49 -20.30
N CYS A 102 3.46 14.56 -19.63
CA CYS A 102 3.25 13.78 -18.42
C CYS A 102 3.11 12.26 -18.67
N PRO A 103 2.21 11.78 -19.54
CA PRO A 103 2.15 10.35 -19.86
C PRO A 103 3.45 9.83 -20.49
N ASN A 104 4.20 10.66 -21.23
CA ASN A 104 5.53 10.28 -21.73
C ASN A 104 6.54 10.08 -20.58
N PHE A 105 6.51 10.94 -19.56
CA PHE A 105 7.34 10.77 -18.36
C PHE A 105 6.99 9.50 -17.59
N PHE A 106 5.70 9.19 -17.43
CA PHE A 106 5.26 7.92 -16.87
C PHE A 106 5.80 6.72 -17.65
N GLN A 107 5.65 6.74 -18.99
CA GLN A 107 6.19 5.68 -19.83
C GLN A 107 7.72 5.54 -19.68
N SER A 108 8.43 6.66 -19.56
CA SER A 108 9.89 6.67 -19.37
C SER A 108 10.31 5.93 -18.12
N PHE A 109 9.80 6.29 -16.94
CA PHE A 109 10.24 5.62 -15.71
C PHE A 109 9.64 4.23 -15.54
N LEU A 110 8.43 3.96 -16.05
CA LEU A 110 7.84 2.61 -16.02
C LEU A 110 8.60 1.63 -16.91
N SER A 111 9.25 2.11 -17.98
CA SER A 111 10.14 1.30 -18.84
C SER A 111 11.58 1.21 -18.33
N ASN A 112 11.93 1.95 -17.26
CA ASN A 112 13.27 1.92 -16.70
C ASN A 112 13.51 0.61 -15.93
N THR A 113 14.52 -0.15 -16.33
CA THR A 113 14.81 -1.46 -15.74
C THR A 113 15.20 -1.37 -14.26
N THR A 114 15.94 -0.34 -13.86
CA THR A 114 16.26 -0.11 -12.44
C THR A 114 14.99 0.14 -11.64
N PHE A 115 14.06 0.96 -12.14
CA PHE A 115 12.76 1.19 -11.51
C PHE A 115 11.95 -0.11 -11.36
N GLN A 116 11.89 -0.93 -12.41
CA GLN A 116 11.19 -2.22 -12.39
C GLN A 116 11.79 -3.18 -11.36
N HIS A 117 13.13 -3.20 -11.21
CA HIS A 117 13.82 -4.00 -10.19
C HIS A 117 13.58 -3.50 -8.76
N CYS A 118 13.26 -2.22 -8.58
CA CYS A 118 13.00 -1.66 -7.26
C CYS A 118 11.64 -2.07 -6.68
N LEU A 119 10.70 -2.51 -7.52
CA LEU A 119 9.35 -2.96 -7.19
C LEU A 119 8.75 -2.18 -5.99
N PRO A 120 8.57 -0.85 -6.13
CA PRO A 120 8.28 0.01 -5.00
C PRO A 120 6.90 -0.31 -4.40
N LEU A 121 6.90 -0.93 -3.21
CA LEU A 121 5.67 -1.26 -2.47
C LEU A 121 4.77 -0.02 -2.31
N SER A 122 5.36 1.15 -2.07
CA SER A 122 4.64 2.42 -1.96
C SER A 122 3.72 2.71 -3.14
N LEU A 123 4.17 2.44 -4.37
CA LEU A 123 3.36 2.66 -5.57
C LEU A 123 2.40 1.50 -5.86
N LEU A 124 2.72 0.28 -5.40
CA LEU A 124 1.83 -0.88 -5.51
C LEU A 124 0.62 -0.79 -4.57
N LEU A 125 0.81 -0.22 -3.38
CA LEU A 125 -0.23 -0.07 -2.35
C LEU A 125 -1.31 0.95 -2.72
N GLN A 126 -0.99 1.90 -3.59
CA GLN A 126 -1.73 3.17 -3.67
C GLN A 126 -3.01 3.14 -4.50
N ARG A 127 -3.36 1.98 -5.06
CA ARG A 127 -4.54 1.83 -5.91
C ARG A 127 -5.88 1.86 -5.15
N GLN A 128 -5.85 2.03 -3.83
CA GLN A 128 -7.05 2.17 -3.00
C GLN A 128 -7.70 3.56 -3.07
N LEU A 129 -7.13 4.53 -3.81
CA LEU A 129 -7.67 5.90 -3.82
C LEU A 129 -8.77 6.19 -4.85
N THR A 130 -9.33 5.16 -5.50
CA THR A 130 -10.60 5.30 -6.21
C THR A 130 -11.59 4.31 -5.65
N VAL A 131 -12.69 4.86 -5.13
CA VAL A 131 -13.89 4.17 -4.67
C VAL A 131 -14.58 3.54 -5.89
N ASP A 132 -14.00 2.48 -6.44
CA ASP A 132 -14.64 1.64 -7.45
C ASP A 132 -14.12 0.19 -7.33
N PRO A 133 -14.96 -0.79 -6.91
CA PRO A 133 -14.53 -2.16 -6.68
C PRO A 133 -14.24 -2.95 -7.98
N GLN A 134 -14.28 -2.32 -9.15
CA GLN A 134 -14.28 -3.02 -10.44
C GLN A 134 -13.03 -2.85 -11.30
N THR A 135 -12.04 -2.08 -10.88
CA THR A 135 -10.82 -1.89 -11.68
C THR A 135 -9.60 -2.16 -10.82
N SER A 136 -9.40 -3.40 -10.32
CA SER A 136 -8.13 -3.84 -9.71
C SER A 136 -7.74 -5.31 -9.80
N ASN A 137 -6.92 -5.67 -10.80
CA ASN A 137 -6.60 -7.09 -11.10
C ASN A 137 -5.14 -7.53 -10.90
N GLY A 138 -4.19 -6.66 -10.54
CA GLY A 138 -2.80 -7.05 -10.28
C GLY A 138 -2.51 -7.25 -8.79
N PHE A 139 -1.97 -6.22 -8.14
CA PHE A 139 -1.53 -6.29 -6.73
C PHE A 139 -2.64 -6.65 -5.73
N PHE A 140 -3.89 -6.22 -5.90
CA PHE A 140 -4.98 -6.59 -4.97
C PHE A 140 -5.55 -7.99 -5.24
N ALA A 141 -5.45 -8.49 -6.48
CA ALA A 141 -5.70 -9.92 -6.76
C ALA A 141 -4.61 -10.78 -6.12
N THR A 142 -3.35 -10.34 -6.23
CA THR A 142 -2.20 -10.89 -5.50
C THR A 142 -2.41 -10.77 -3.99
N ALA A 143 -2.91 -9.65 -3.46
CA ALA A 143 -3.12 -9.41 -2.03
C ALA A 143 -4.24 -10.28 -1.43
N LYS A 144 -5.19 -10.78 -2.24
CA LYS A 144 -6.15 -11.81 -1.81
C LYS A 144 -5.47 -13.14 -1.48
N SER A 145 -4.26 -13.36 -1.98
CA SER A 145 -3.43 -14.50 -1.63
C SER A 145 -2.24 -14.04 -0.79
N LYS A 146 -2.25 -14.40 0.49
CA LYS A 146 -1.10 -14.16 1.39
C LYS A 146 0.22 -14.64 0.77
N VAL A 147 0.19 -15.75 0.03
CA VAL A 147 1.37 -16.32 -0.64
C VAL A 147 1.90 -15.39 -1.74
N LEU A 148 1.03 -14.94 -2.65
CA LEU A 148 1.44 -14.07 -3.75
C LEU A 148 1.90 -12.70 -3.24
N LEU A 149 1.26 -12.20 -2.17
CA LEU A 149 1.67 -10.97 -1.50
C LEU A 149 3.07 -11.12 -0.89
N SER A 150 3.33 -12.19 -0.15
CA SER A 150 4.65 -12.48 0.40
C SER A 150 5.72 -12.64 -0.69
N GLN A 151 5.41 -13.28 -1.82
CA GLN A 151 6.34 -13.39 -2.96
C GLN A 151 6.68 -12.01 -3.57
N THR A 152 5.70 -11.12 -3.66
CA THR A 152 5.91 -9.74 -4.13
C THR A 152 6.78 -8.96 -3.15
N LEU A 153 6.54 -9.14 -1.84
CA LEU A 153 7.34 -8.53 -0.78
C LEU A 153 8.77 -9.06 -0.76
N ASP A 154 9.00 -10.35 -0.98
CA ASP A 154 10.34 -10.94 -1.08
C ASP A 154 11.18 -10.28 -2.17
N VAL A 155 10.57 -9.97 -3.33
CA VAL A 155 11.28 -9.28 -4.41
C VAL A 155 11.51 -7.81 -4.05
N SER A 156 10.48 -7.13 -3.52
CA SER A 156 10.58 -5.72 -3.10
C SER A 156 11.67 -5.52 -2.04
N CYS A 157 11.75 -6.42 -1.06
CA CYS A 157 12.69 -6.34 0.07
C CYS A 157 14.12 -6.79 -0.26
N LYS A 158 14.32 -7.46 -1.40
CA LYS A 158 15.65 -7.76 -1.95
C LYS A 158 16.19 -6.65 -2.83
N ALA A 159 15.37 -5.66 -3.18
CA ALA A 159 15.82 -4.52 -3.97
C ALA A 159 16.93 -3.74 -3.25
N ASN A 160 17.88 -3.20 -4.00
CA ASN A 160 18.96 -2.42 -3.41
C ASN A 160 18.44 -1.04 -2.99
N PHE A 161 18.17 -0.87 -1.70
CA PHE A 161 17.67 0.38 -1.14
C PHE A 161 18.53 1.60 -1.51
N THR A 162 19.85 1.47 -1.49
CA THR A 162 20.79 2.56 -1.80
C THR A 162 20.74 3.01 -3.27
N ILE A 163 20.25 2.16 -4.17
CA ILE A 163 20.00 2.51 -5.57
C ILE A 163 18.56 3.01 -5.76
N CYS A 164 17.60 2.33 -5.16
CA CYS A 164 16.19 2.56 -5.37
C CYS A 164 15.68 3.82 -4.69
N ALA A 165 16.09 4.09 -3.45
CA ALA A 165 15.67 5.29 -2.73
C ALA A 165 16.03 6.60 -3.46
N PRO A 166 17.30 6.83 -3.90
CA PRO A 166 17.62 8.04 -4.65
C PRO A 166 16.96 8.08 -6.03
N LEU A 167 16.76 6.93 -6.69
CA LEU A 167 15.99 6.87 -7.94
C LEU A 167 14.57 7.38 -7.73
N MET A 168 13.84 6.87 -6.73
CA MET A 168 12.46 7.30 -6.45
C MET A 168 12.40 8.78 -6.08
N ALA A 169 13.33 9.27 -5.26
CA ALA A 169 13.44 10.70 -4.95
C ALA A 169 13.68 11.56 -6.19
N SER A 170 14.57 11.12 -7.10
CA SER A 170 14.86 11.83 -8.35
C SER A 170 13.65 11.86 -9.30
N LEU A 171 12.87 10.77 -9.35
CA LEU A 171 11.65 10.69 -10.14
C LEU A 171 10.57 11.63 -9.58
N ALA A 172 10.45 11.70 -8.25
CA ALA A 172 9.52 12.63 -7.59
C ALA A 172 9.85 14.09 -7.90
N GLN A 173 11.14 14.46 -7.92
CA GLN A 173 11.59 15.80 -8.32
C GLN A 173 11.33 16.06 -9.80
N GLN A 174 11.67 15.10 -10.68
CA GLN A 174 11.45 15.24 -12.11
C GLN A 174 9.97 15.39 -12.47
N LEU A 175 9.07 14.68 -11.77
CA LEU A 175 7.63 14.76 -11.96
C LEU A 175 7.11 16.21 -11.85
N GLN A 176 7.68 16.99 -10.94
CA GLN A 176 7.30 18.39 -10.71
C GLN A 176 7.87 19.37 -11.74
N LEU A 177 8.67 18.92 -12.71
CA LEU A 177 9.26 19.80 -13.72
C LEU A 177 8.25 20.12 -14.85
N PRO A 178 8.28 21.35 -15.42
CA PRO A 178 7.41 21.74 -16.54
C PRO A 178 7.53 20.83 -17.75
N ALA A 179 8.71 20.24 -17.98
CA ALA A 179 8.97 19.30 -19.05
C ALA A 179 8.27 17.93 -18.87
N ASN A 180 7.71 17.66 -17.69
CA ASN A 180 7.08 16.40 -17.31
C ASN A 180 5.61 16.65 -16.92
N CYS A 181 5.29 16.61 -15.62
CA CYS A 181 3.92 16.63 -15.11
C CYS A 181 3.59 17.89 -14.29
N ALA A 182 4.40 18.96 -14.29
CA ALA A 182 4.14 20.10 -13.41
C ALA A 182 2.73 20.70 -13.52
N SER A 183 2.21 20.81 -14.74
CA SER A 183 0.85 21.34 -14.96
C SER A 183 -0.22 20.43 -14.33
N ASP A 184 -0.12 19.12 -14.58
CA ASP A 184 -1.03 18.13 -14.02
C ASP A 184 -0.88 18.02 -12.49
N PHE A 185 0.34 18.15 -11.96
CA PHE A 185 0.61 18.18 -10.54
C PHE A 185 -0.02 19.42 -9.87
N ALA A 186 0.12 20.59 -10.48
CA ALA A 186 -0.49 21.84 -10.00
C ALA A 186 -2.01 21.80 -10.02
N MET A 187 -2.61 21.12 -10.99
CA MET A 187 -4.06 20.88 -11.06
C MET A 187 -4.52 19.69 -10.21
N GLN A 188 -3.65 19.15 -9.36
CA GLN A 188 -3.97 18.04 -8.46
C GLN A 188 -4.52 16.81 -9.19
N ASN A 189 -3.98 16.52 -10.38
CA ASN A 189 -4.35 15.33 -11.13
C ASN A 189 -4.12 14.08 -10.26
N PRO A 190 -5.15 13.23 -10.07
CA PRO A 190 -5.09 12.14 -9.09
C PRO A 190 -3.99 11.12 -9.44
N THR A 191 -3.78 10.80 -10.71
CA THR A 191 -2.71 9.87 -11.14
C THR A 191 -1.33 10.43 -10.84
N VAL A 192 -1.14 11.74 -11.07
CA VAL A 192 0.14 12.42 -10.84
C VAL A 192 0.42 12.59 -9.35
N LEU A 193 -0.58 12.96 -8.54
CA LEU A 193 -0.47 13.04 -7.09
C LEU A 193 -0.19 11.65 -6.49
N GLN A 194 -0.86 10.62 -6.98
CA GLN A 194 -0.61 9.23 -6.57
C GLN A 194 0.85 8.85 -6.84
N ALA A 195 1.35 9.09 -8.05
CA ALA A 195 2.74 8.79 -8.39
C ALA A 195 3.71 9.57 -7.50
N TYR A 196 3.50 10.88 -7.32
CA TYR A 196 4.35 11.70 -6.46
C TYR A 196 4.38 11.17 -5.02
N ASN A 197 3.22 10.94 -4.41
CA ASN A 197 3.12 10.46 -3.04
C ASN A 197 3.75 9.06 -2.88
N GLY A 198 3.56 8.16 -3.85
CA GLY A 198 4.18 6.83 -3.79
C GLY A 198 5.70 6.87 -3.97
N LEU A 199 6.23 7.77 -4.81
CA LEU A 199 7.67 7.95 -4.99
C LEU A 199 8.34 8.46 -3.70
N ILE A 200 7.78 9.49 -3.07
CA ILE A 200 8.34 10.05 -1.82
C ILE A 200 8.11 9.13 -0.61
N ALA A 201 7.06 8.32 -0.61
CA ALA A 201 6.77 7.35 0.45
C ALA A 201 7.59 6.05 0.33
N TYR A 202 8.42 5.90 -0.70
CA TYR A 202 9.22 4.69 -0.90
C TYR A 202 10.07 4.33 0.32
N PRO A 203 10.85 5.24 0.96
CA PRO A 203 11.67 4.86 2.10
C PRO A 203 10.90 4.28 3.30
N PRO A 204 9.89 4.96 3.87
CA PRO A 204 9.16 4.40 5.02
C PRO A 204 8.44 3.10 4.68
N LEU A 205 7.89 2.97 3.48
CA LEU A 205 7.15 1.76 3.09
C LEU A 205 8.06 0.60 2.68
N TYR A 206 9.27 0.87 2.20
CA TYR A 206 10.29 -0.15 2.06
C TYR A 206 10.63 -0.76 3.43
N HIS A 207 10.98 0.09 4.41
CA HIS A 207 11.35 -0.40 5.75
C HIS A 207 10.19 -1.09 6.46
N ALA A 208 8.99 -0.50 6.46
CA ALA A 208 7.82 -1.08 7.11
C ALA A 208 7.30 -2.34 6.39
N GLY A 209 7.33 -2.34 5.05
CA GLY A 209 6.92 -3.49 4.23
C GLY A 209 7.79 -4.72 4.42
N CYS A 210 9.07 -4.52 4.74
CA CYS A 210 10.05 -5.57 4.97
C CYS A 210 10.14 -6.04 6.43
N LEU A 211 9.32 -5.48 7.33
CA LEU A 211 9.19 -6.01 8.67
C LEU A 211 8.54 -7.41 8.65
N THR A 212 9.08 -8.31 9.46
CA THR A 212 8.52 -9.64 9.69
C THR A 212 8.18 -9.83 11.17
N ASP A 213 7.21 -10.71 11.43
CA ASP A 213 6.94 -11.20 12.78
C ASP A 213 7.99 -12.23 13.21
N THR A 214 7.85 -12.74 14.44
CA THR A 214 8.77 -13.76 15.00
C THR A 214 8.73 -15.09 14.24
N GLY A 215 7.70 -15.33 13.44
CA GLY A 215 7.56 -16.50 12.57
C GLY A 215 8.09 -16.27 11.15
N GLY A 216 8.69 -15.10 10.87
CA GLY A 216 9.22 -14.74 9.56
C GLY A 216 8.15 -14.35 8.54
N GLN A 217 6.90 -14.12 8.96
CA GLN A 217 5.83 -13.66 8.06
C GLN A 217 5.84 -12.14 7.97
N TYR A 218 5.68 -11.58 6.77
CA TYR A 218 5.63 -10.13 6.59
C TYR A 218 4.49 -9.50 7.36
N CYS A 219 4.80 -8.44 8.11
CA CYS A 219 3.85 -7.69 8.92
C CYS A 219 2.72 -7.10 8.07
N VAL A 220 3.05 -6.54 6.90
CA VAL A 220 2.06 -5.98 5.97
C VAL A 220 1.14 -7.07 5.40
N ALA A 221 1.67 -8.27 5.10
CA ALA A 221 0.86 -9.39 4.62
C ALA A 221 -0.11 -9.88 5.71
N ASN A 222 0.37 -9.98 6.96
CA ASN A 222 -0.48 -10.28 8.10
C ASN A 222 -1.57 -9.20 8.27
N ALA A 223 -1.23 -7.91 8.20
CA ALA A 223 -2.18 -6.81 8.37
C ALA A 223 -3.28 -6.78 7.30
N MET A 224 -2.93 -7.05 6.03
CA MET A 224 -3.90 -7.08 4.92
C MET A 224 -4.82 -8.29 4.93
N THR A 225 -4.36 -9.41 5.50
CA THR A 225 -5.12 -10.67 5.53
C THR A 225 -5.78 -10.95 6.89
N ASN A 226 -5.66 -10.02 7.85
CA ASN A 226 -6.21 -10.19 9.19
C ASN A 226 -7.73 -9.96 9.21
N ALA A 227 -8.48 -11.06 9.14
CA ALA A 227 -9.94 -11.04 9.22
C ALA A 227 -10.49 -10.52 10.56
N SER A 228 -9.75 -10.70 11.66
CA SER A 228 -10.16 -10.25 13.00
C SER A 228 -9.93 -8.76 13.22
N SER A 229 -9.06 -8.13 12.44
CA SER A 229 -8.75 -6.69 12.53
C SER A 229 -8.52 -6.12 11.13
N PRO A 230 -9.59 -6.00 10.31
CA PRO A 230 -9.48 -5.68 8.88
C PRO A 230 -8.90 -4.28 8.60
N THR A 231 -9.02 -3.36 9.56
CA THR A 231 -8.47 -2.00 9.47
C THR A 231 -6.96 -1.95 9.73
N SER A 232 -6.29 -3.07 10.03
CA SER A 232 -4.84 -3.11 10.23
C SER A 232 -4.07 -2.67 8.98
N SER A 233 -4.63 -2.94 7.80
CA SER A 233 -4.07 -2.52 6.51
C SER A 233 -3.96 -1.00 6.37
N TYR A 234 -4.83 -0.23 7.02
CA TYR A 234 -4.88 1.23 6.88
C TYR A 234 -3.62 1.95 7.38
N ILE A 235 -2.91 1.32 8.30
CA ILE A 235 -1.64 1.83 8.83
C ILE A 235 -0.62 2.02 7.70
N TYR A 236 -0.54 1.08 6.76
CA TYR A 236 0.42 1.13 5.64
C TYR A 236 0.06 2.17 4.57
N TYR A 237 -1.08 2.85 4.70
CA TYR A 237 -1.45 3.95 3.82
C TYR A 237 -1.06 5.33 4.38
N LEU A 238 -0.68 5.42 5.66
CA LEU A 238 -0.24 6.68 6.28
C LEU A 238 0.90 7.37 5.50
N PRO A 239 1.97 6.67 5.06
CA PRO A 239 3.06 7.34 4.35
C PRO A 239 2.66 7.91 2.99
N LEU A 240 1.54 7.45 2.45
CA LEU A 240 0.97 7.89 1.17
C LEU A 240 0.14 9.18 1.32
N GLY A 241 0.06 9.75 2.53
CA GLY A 241 -0.72 10.96 2.86
C GLY A 241 -2.20 10.68 3.10
N LEU A 242 -2.53 9.45 3.51
CA LEU A 242 -3.89 9.06 3.81
C LEU A 242 -4.09 9.04 5.31
N GLN A 243 -4.96 9.93 5.79
CA GLN A 243 -5.35 9.97 7.20
C GLN A 243 -6.01 8.66 7.62
N LEU A 244 -5.73 8.27 8.86
CA LEU A 244 -6.34 7.09 9.45
C LEU A 244 -7.85 7.34 9.64
N PRO A 245 -8.73 6.51 9.06
CA PRO A 245 -10.17 6.66 9.25
C PRO A 245 -10.54 6.56 10.73
N ASN A 246 -11.47 7.43 11.17
CA ASN A 246 -11.97 7.39 12.54
C ASN A 246 -12.51 6.00 12.89
N GLY A 247 -12.13 5.51 14.07
CA GLY A 247 -12.57 4.21 14.56
C GLY A 247 -11.76 3.01 14.03
N THR A 248 -10.65 3.26 13.33
CA THR A 248 -9.67 2.23 12.98
C THR A 248 -9.22 1.47 14.22
N LYS A 249 -9.38 0.14 14.21
CA LYS A 249 -8.94 -0.78 15.27
C LYS A 249 -7.95 -1.80 14.71
N PRO A 250 -6.68 -1.42 14.54
CA PRO A 250 -5.65 -2.35 14.06
C PRO A 250 -5.36 -3.41 15.12
N ALA A 251 -4.76 -4.53 14.71
CA ALA A 251 -4.28 -5.52 15.65
C ALA A 251 -3.07 -4.99 16.45
N CYS A 252 -3.21 -4.92 17.77
CA CYS A 252 -2.17 -4.41 18.67
C CYS A 252 -1.10 -5.48 18.90
N ASN A 253 -0.06 -5.47 18.08
CA ASN A 253 1.04 -6.43 18.13
C ASN A 253 2.39 -5.76 17.79
N MET A 254 3.48 -6.52 17.93
CA MET A 254 4.84 -6.03 17.64
C MET A 254 4.98 -5.46 16.21
N CYS A 255 4.32 -6.06 15.22
CA CYS A 255 4.34 -5.56 13.84
C CYS A 255 3.78 -4.14 13.74
N LEU A 256 2.65 -3.86 14.40
CA LEU A 256 2.09 -2.51 14.45
C LEU A 256 3.04 -1.53 15.15
N GLN A 257 3.58 -1.91 16.30
CA GLN A 257 4.50 -1.06 17.06
C GLN A 257 5.74 -0.68 16.25
N ASN A 258 6.41 -1.67 15.64
CA ASN A 258 7.59 -1.43 14.81
C ASN A 258 7.27 -0.61 13.55
N THR A 259 6.11 -0.84 12.94
CA THR A 259 5.65 -0.05 11.78
C THR A 259 5.45 1.41 12.17
N MET A 260 4.78 1.66 13.30
CA MET A 260 4.56 3.02 13.80
C MET A 260 5.87 3.71 14.16
N ALA A 261 6.87 3.00 14.71
CA ALA A 261 8.19 3.56 14.99
C ALA A 261 8.91 4.03 13.70
N ILE A 262 8.90 3.21 12.64
CA ILE A 262 9.45 3.59 11.32
C ILE A 262 8.75 4.85 10.79
N PHE A 263 7.43 4.91 10.93
CA PHE A 263 6.66 6.06 10.47
C PHE A 263 6.89 7.31 11.32
N ALA A 264 7.17 7.18 12.62
CA ALA A 264 7.58 8.29 13.48
C ALA A 264 8.88 8.92 12.97
N THR A 265 9.90 8.10 12.69
CA THR A 265 11.17 8.58 12.14
C THR A 265 10.97 9.27 10.79
N ALA A 266 10.16 8.68 9.90
CA ALA A 266 9.90 9.25 8.59
C ALA A 266 9.08 10.55 8.64
N ALA A 267 8.17 10.68 9.60
CA ALA A 267 7.40 11.89 9.86
C ALA A 267 8.29 13.09 10.28
N GLY A 268 9.54 12.84 10.68
CA GLY A 268 10.51 13.89 11.02
C GLY A 268 10.95 14.73 9.83
N ASN A 269 10.67 14.27 8.62
CA ASN A 269 10.82 15.09 7.44
C ASN A 269 9.49 15.79 7.12
N SER A 270 9.40 17.09 7.39
CA SER A 270 8.21 17.90 7.08
C SER A 270 7.88 17.99 5.59
N SER A 271 8.78 17.52 4.72
CA SER A 271 8.60 17.51 3.26
C SER A 271 7.80 16.31 2.76
N VAL A 272 7.46 15.34 3.64
CA VAL A 272 6.62 14.19 3.27
C VAL A 272 5.21 14.32 3.86
N PRO A 273 4.16 13.85 3.16
CA PRO A 273 2.76 13.92 3.63
C PRO A 273 2.54 13.34 5.03
N LEU A 274 3.28 12.27 5.35
CA LEU A 274 3.21 11.58 6.64
C LEU A 274 3.40 12.51 7.84
N SER A 275 4.21 13.57 7.71
CA SER A 275 4.49 14.50 8.80
C SER A 275 3.23 15.21 9.33
N GLY A 276 2.25 15.49 8.46
CA GLY A 276 0.98 16.10 8.85
C GLY A 276 0.03 15.13 9.53
N ASP A 277 0.04 13.86 9.13
CA ASP A 277 -0.97 12.88 9.55
C ASP A 277 -0.52 11.99 10.73
N TYR A 278 0.80 11.80 10.91
CA TYR A 278 1.35 10.82 11.85
C TYR A 278 0.88 11.01 13.29
N THR A 279 0.92 12.24 13.81
CA THR A 279 0.57 12.51 15.22
C THR A 279 -0.87 12.09 15.52
N SER A 280 -1.80 12.42 14.62
CA SER A 280 -3.21 12.05 14.78
C SER A 280 -3.41 10.53 14.68
N ALA A 281 -2.68 9.87 13.79
CA ALA A 281 -2.71 8.42 13.64
C ALA A 281 -2.14 7.70 14.88
N ALA A 282 -1.02 8.19 15.42
CA ALA A 282 -0.40 7.65 16.63
C ALA A 282 -1.34 7.74 17.84
N GLN A 283 -2.03 8.87 18.01
CA GLN A 283 -3.04 9.03 19.07
C GLN A 283 -4.21 8.06 18.92
N GLN A 284 -4.69 7.82 17.70
CA GLN A 284 -5.74 6.84 17.44
C GLN A 284 -5.28 5.40 17.73
N VAL A 285 -4.03 5.06 17.37
CA VAL A 285 -3.44 3.76 17.70
C VAL A 285 -3.31 3.59 19.21
N ASP A 286 -2.82 4.60 19.94
CA ASP A 286 -2.70 4.57 21.39
C ASP A 286 -4.06 4.42 22.09
N ALA A 287 -5.09 5.12 21.60
CA ALA A 287 -6.45 4.99 22.13
C ALA A 287 -7.02 3.56 21.97
N GLY A 288 -6.62 2.84 20.91
CA GLY A 288 -7.06 1.48 20.65
C GLY A 288 -6.19 0.38 21.28
N CYS A 289 -4.89 0.62 21.42
CA CYS A 289 -3.89 -0.40 21.77
C CYS A 289 -3.23 -0.20 23.14
N GLY A 290 -3.54 0.89 23.83
CA GLY A 290 -2.94 1.27 25.11
C GLY A 290 -2.05 2.49 24.98
N THR A 291 -1.92 3.24 26.07
CA THR A 291 -1.11 4.46 26.11
C THR A 291 0.35 4.16 25.77
N GLN A 292 1.00 5.01 24.96
CA GLN A 292 2.41 4.87 24.57
C GLN A 292 2.69 3.59 23.76
N PHE A 293 1.70 3.13 22.99
CA PHE A 293 1.87 1.98 22.11
C PHE A 293 2.64 2.39 20.85
N ALA A 294 2.23 3.49 20.22
CA ALA A 294 2.92 4.14 19.11
C ALA A 294 3.95 5.14 19.65
N GLU A 295 5.08 5.25 18.97
CA GLU A 295 6.11 6.23 19.31
C GLU A 295 5.56 7.65 19.08
N ALA A 296 5.40 8.43 20.15
CA ALA A 296 4.92 9.81 20.05
C ALA A 296 6.00 10.75 19.50
N SER A 297 7.26 10.33 19.53
CA SER A 297 8.43 11.15 19.20
C SER A 297 8.77 11.05 17.72
N VAL A 298 8.44 12.10 16.99
CA VAL A 298 9.02 12.34 15.67
C VAL A 298 10.45 12.83 15.90
N GLU A 299 11.43 11.92 15.89
CA GLU A 299 12.84 12.32 15.94
C GLU A 299 13.17 13.12 14.67
N ASN A 300 13.34 14.43 14.83
CA ASN A 300 13.70 15.33 13.74
C ASN A 300 15.11 14.92 13.30
N GLY A 301 15.21 14.22 12.17
CA GLY A 301 16.45 13.65 11.65
C GLY A 301 17.50 14.72 11.34
N SER A 302 18.20 15.18 12.37
CA SER A 302 19.43 15.95 12.23
C SER A 302 20.55 14.94 12.06
N SER A 303 21.20 14.98 10.90
CA SER A 303 22.37 14.16 10.54
C SER A 303 23.35 14.09 11.70
N SER A 304 23.30 13.01 12.48
CA SER A 304 24.22 12.78 13.57
C SER A 304 25.40 11.99 13.02
N SER A 305 26.41 12.71 12.53
CA SER A 305 27.73 12.14 12.29
C SER A 305 28.32 11.68 13.62
N LEU A 306 28.09 10.43 14.00
CA LEU A 306 28.75 9.80 15.15
C LEU A 306 30.14 9.30 14.73
N LEU A 307 31.12 10.22 14.71
CA LEU A 307 32.48 9.89 15.17
C LEU A 307 32.63 10.40 16.60
N GLY A 308 32.00 9.70 17.54
CA GLY A 308 32.26 9.86 18.96
C GLY A 308 33.38 8.92 19.39
N SER A 309 34.62 9.24 19.02
CA SER A 309 35.82 8.58 19.56
C SER A 309 35.79 8.66 21.08
N ARG A 310 35.61 7.50 21.72
CA ARG A 310 35.83 7.35 23.17
C ARG A 310 37.33 7.48 23.45
N SER A 311 37.78 8.70 23.69
CA SER A 311 39.10 8.99 24.23
C SER A 311 39.13 8.65 25.72
N LEU A 312 39.61 7.45 26.04
CA LEU A 312 39.99 7.03 27.39
C LEU A 312 41.37 7.62 27.73
N TYR A 313 41.42 8.92 28.03
CA TYR A 313 42.60 9.53 28.67
C TYR A 313 42.14 10.64 29.61
N GLY A 314 42.02 10.30 30.90
CA GLY A 314 41.59 11.27 31.91
C GLY A 314 41.48 10.70 33.32
N PHE A 315 42.40 9.84 33.76
CA PHE A 315 42.45 9.37 35.16
C PHE A 315 43.88 9.12 35.68
N LEU A 316 44.85 9.98 35.34
CA LEU A 316 46.23 9.90 35.86
C LEU A 316 46.72 11.18 36.57
N MET A 317 45.85 11.94 37.21
CA MET A 317 46.25 13.11 38.01
C MET A 317 45.49 13.22 39.34
N MET A 318 45.50 12.16 40.15
CA MET A 318 45.03 12.19 41.55
C MET A 318 45.71 11.06 42.35
N GLY A 319 47.05 11.03 42.33
CA GLY A 319 47.84 9.98 43.00
C GLY A 319 49.21 10.39 43.50
N PHE A 320 49.55 11.69 43.51
CA PHE A 320 50.87 12.19 43.91
C PHE A 320 50.86 13.24 45.02
N LEU A 321 49.84 13.22 45.90
CA LEU A 321 49.78 14.10 47.08
C LEU A 321 49.52 13.36 48.41
N VAL A 322 49.82 12.06 48.50
CA VAL A 322 49.71 11.29 49.76
C VAL A 322 50.96 10.45 50.05
N THR A 323 52.15 11.02 49.84
CA THR A 323 53.42 10.42 50.32
C THR A 323 54.31 11.43 51.04
N TRP A 324 53.69 12.40 51.70
CA TRP A 324 54.32 13.23 52.73
C TRP A 324 53.38 13.36 53.92
N LEU A 325 53.13 12.25 54.62
CA LEU A 325 52.71 12.20 56.02
C LEU A 325 52.67 10.73 56.45
N LEU A 326 53.63 10.38 57.32
CA LEU A 326 53.78 9.14 58.11
C LEU A 326 54.73 8.07 57.53
N ALA A 327 55.92 8.04 58.17
CA ALA A 327 56.92 6.97 58.27
C ALA A 327 57.83 6.71 57.05
#